data_AF-A0A954T291-F1
#
_entry.id   AF-A0A954T291-F1
#
_cell.length_a   1.000
_cell.length_b   1.000
_cell.length_c   1.000
_cell.angle_alpha   90.00
_cell.angle_beta   90.00
_cell.angle_gamma   90.00
#
_symmetry.space_group_name_H-M   'P 1'
#
loop_
_entity.id
_entity.type
_entity.pdbx_description
1 polymer ?
#
loop_
_entity_poly.entity_id
_entity_poly.type
_entity_poly.pdbx_seq_one_letter_code
_entity_poly.pdbx_strand_id
1 'polypeptide(L)'
;ATGRVDEAESEQQAFMEEKARVPETSFLFQNASLDILGVAEKMIAGEIAYRRGEFDAAFIHLGEAVKRDDGLNYDEPWGWMQPARHALGALLLEQGHFDEAADVYRADLDRHPNNPWALHGLAECLDHQGQRDVAAMLRQQLTTATKRADVKIDRSCFCRRGRGN
;
A
#
# COMPACT_ATOMS: atom_id res chain seq x y z
N ALA A 1 -5.47 -11.77 -0.19
CA ALA A 1 -6.47 -11.59 -1.26
C ALA A 1 -7.34 -12.83 -1.51
N THR A 2 -8.66 -12.70 -1.35
CA THR A 2 -9.66 -13.80 -1.38
C THR A 2 -10.18 -14.18 -2.78
N GLY A 3 -9.87 -13.39 -3.82
CA GLY A 3 -10.25 -13.71 -5.21
C GLY A 3 -11.72 -13.48 -5.57
N ARG A 4 -12.51 -12.89 -4.66
CA ARG A 4 -13.93 -12.56 -4.87
C ARG A 4 -14.07 -11.23 -5.60
N VAL A 5 -13.76 -11.22 -6.89
CA VAL A 5 -13.71 -10.00 -7.71
C VAL A 5 -15.09 -9.38 -7.88
N ASP A 6 -16.11 -10.15 -8.24
CA ASP A 6 -17.47 -9.64 -8.45
C ASP A 6 -18.05 -8.96 -7.19
N GLU A 7 -17.80 -9.56 -6.01
CA GLU A 7 -18.17 -8.94 -4.72
C GLU A 7 -17.41 -7.63 -4.51
N ALA A 8 -16.10 -7.60 -4.81
CA ALA A 8 -15.29 -6.39 -4.66
C ALA A 8 -15.74 -5.26 -5.60
N GLU A 9 -16.18 -5.58 -6.82
CA GLU A 9 -16.73 -4.60 -7.76
C GLU A 9 -18.07 -4.05 -7.29
N SER A 10 -18.93 -4.90 -6.71
CA SER A 10 -20.18 -4.45 -6.09
C SER A 10 -19.92 -3.48 -4.94
N GLU A 11 -18.95 -3.78 -4.07
CA GLU A 11 -18.55 -2.90 -2.97
C GLU A 11 -17.87 -1.61 -3.47
N GLN A 12 -17.08 -1.69 -4.55
CA GLN A 12 -16.51 -0.50 -5.19
C GLN A 12 -17.61 0.42 -5.71
N GLN A 13 -18.65 -0.13 -6.35
CA GLN A 13 -19.77 0.65 -6.84
C GLN A 13 -20.53 1.32 -5.68
N ALA A 14 -20.82 0.58 -4.60
CA ALA A 14 -21.44 1.14 -3.39
C ALA A 14 -20.58 2.25 -2.76
N PHE A 15 -19.27 2.06 -2.71
CA PHE A 15 -18.33 3.10 -2.24
C PHE A 15 -18.43 4.37 -3.09
N MET A 16 -18.49 4.26 -4.41
CA MET A 16 -18.59 5.42 -5.30
C MET A 16 -19.92 6.16 -5.14
N GLU A 17 -21.02 5.44 -4.91
CA GLU A 17 -22.33 6.03 -4.64
C GLU A 17 -22.35 6.82 -3.32
N GLU A 18 -21.77 6.27 -2.25
CA GLU A 18 -21.70 6.98 -0.97
C GLU A 18 -20.70 8.15 -1.01
N LYS A 19 -19.56 7.98 -1.70
CA LYS A 19 -18.60 9.09 -1.92
C LYS A 19 -19.27 10.28 -2.61
N ALA A 20 -20.15 10.04 -3.59
CA ALA A 20 -20.87 11.11 -4.30
C ALA A 20 -21.85 11.88 -3.40
N ARG A 21 -22.22 11.34 -2.23
CA ARG A 21 -23.08 12.00 -1.24
C ARG A 21 -22.30 12.82 -0.23
N VAL A 22 -20.97 12.69 -0.18
CA VAL A 22 -20.13 13.45 0.74
C VAL A 22 -20.06 14.90 0.28
N PRO A 23 -20.46 15.86 1.13
CA PRO A 23 -20.39 17.28 0.78
C PRO A 23 -18.93 17.72 0.56
N GLU A 24 -18.70 18.60 -0.41
CA GLU A 24 -17.38 19.23 -0.63
C GLU A 24 -16.89 20.03 0.58
N THR A 25 -17.82 20.47 1.43
CA THR A 25 -17.54 21.17 2.69
C THR A 25 -17.15 20.22 3.83
N SER A 26 -17.08 18.91 3.60
CA SER A 26 -16.66 17.93 4.59
C SER A 26 -15.13 17.86 4.64
N PHE A 27 -14.57 18.06 5.83
CA PHE A 27 -13.14 18.00 6.08
C PHE A 27 -12.83 17.04 7.22
N LEU A 28 -11.70 16.35 7.09
CA LEU A 28 -11.03 15.67 8.19
C LEU A 28 -9.72 16.42 8.46
N PHE A 29 -9.68 17.16 9.56
CA PHE A 29 -8.60 18.10 9.87
C PHE A 29 -8.34 19.09 8.73
N GLN A 30 -7.17 19.05 8.08
CA GLN A 30 -6.78 20.00 7.02
C GLN A 30 -7.10 19.48 5.61
N ASN A 31 -7.62 18.26 5.48
CA ASN A 31 -7.86 17.61 4.20
C ASN A 31 -9.36 17.51 3.92
N ALA A 32 -9.76 17.77 2.68
CA ALA A 32 -11.15 17.52 2.27
C ALA A 32 -11.42 16.01 2.32
N SER A 33 -12.57 15.61 2.87
CA SER A 33 -12.95 14.20 2.96
C SER A 33 -12.95 13.54 1.57
N LEU A 34 -13.32 14.28 0.53
CA LEU A 34 -13.32 13.80 -0.86
C LEU A 34 -11.91 13.49 -1.40
N ASP A 35 -10.87 14.21 -0.96
CA ASP A 35 -9.49 13.97 -1.37
C ASP A 35 -8.96 12.68 -0.74
N ILE A 36 -9.25 12.48 0.55
CA ILE A 36 -8.92 11.24 1.27
C ILE A 36 -9.63 10.04 0.62
N LEU A 37 -10.94 10.17 0.35
CA LEU A 37 -11.70 9.16 -0.39
C LEU A 37 -11.22 9.01 -1.84
N GLY A 38 -10.50 9.99 -2.38
CA GLY A 38 -9.80 9.91 -3.66
C GLY A 38 -8.63 8.92 -3.63
N VAL A 39 -7.91 8.81 -2.51
CA VAL A 39 -6.86 7.79 -2.32
C VAL A 39 -7.50 6.41 -2.32
N ALA A 40 -8.55 6.22 -1.49
CA ALA A 40 -9.28 4.95 -1.36
C ALA A 40 -9.83 4.46 -2.70
N GLU A 41 -10.46 5.35 -3.48
CA GLU A 41 -10.99 5.04 -4.82
C GLU A 41 -9.94 4.37 -5.71
N LYS A 42 -8.72 4.94 -5.75
CA LYS A 42 -7.65 4.43 -6.61
C LYS A 42 -7.00 3.18 -6.05
N MET A 43 -6.90 3.04 -4.73
CA MET A 43 -6.47 1.78 -4.12
C MET A 43 -7.42 0.63 -4.46
N ILE A 44 -8.74 0.82 -4.27
CA ILE A 44 -9.75 -0.19 -4.59
C ILE A 44 -9.69 -0.57 -6.07
N ALA A 45 -9.67 0.42 -6.98
CA ALA A 45 -9.58 0.17 -8.41
C ALA A 45 -8.31 -0.61 -8.80
N GLY A 46 -7.17 -0.24 -8.22
CA GLY A 46 -5.89 -0.90 -8.48
C GLY A 46 -5.86 -2.34 -7.99
N GLU A 47 -6.35 -2.60 -6.78
CA GLU A 47 -6.40 -3.96 -6.23
C GLU A 47 -7.38 -4.86 -6.99
N ILE A 48 -8.55 -4.35 -7.39
CA ILE A 48 -9.52 -5.11 -8.20
C ILE A 48 -8.92 -5.43 -9.57
N ALA A 49 -8.37 -4.43 -10.27
CA ALA A 49 -7.72 -4.63 -11.57
C ALA A 49 -6.58 -5.67 -11.47
N TYR A 50 -5.77 -5.61 -10.42
CA TYR A 50 -4.72 -6.59 -10.20
C TYR A 50 -5.30 -8.01 -10.07
N ARG A 51 -6.41 -8.16 -9.34
CA ARG A 51 -7.06 -9.46 -9.14
C ARG A 51 -7.79 -9.98 -10.38
N ARG A 52 -8.13 -9.10 -11.32
CA ARG A 52 -8.60 -9.44 -12.67
C ARG A 52 -7.48 -9.84 -13.63
N GLY A 53 -6.21 -9.67 -13.23
CA GLY A 53 -5.05 -9.87 -14.10
C GLY A 53 -4.74 -8.69 -15.01
N GLU A 54 -5.39 -7.55 -14.80
CA GLU A 54 -5.20 -6.30 -15.54
C GLU A 54 -4.04 -5.51 -14.91
N PHE A 55 -2.84 -6.07 -14.95
CA PHE A 55 -1.70 -5.58 -14.18
C PHE A 55 -1.26 -4.15 -14.54
N ASP A 56 -1.28 -3.79 -15.82
CA ASP A 56 -0.92 -2.43 -16.25
C ASP A 56 -1.90 -1.39 -15.67
N ALA A 57 -3.21 -1.67 -15.77
CA ALA A 57 -4.24 -0.82 -15.18
C ALA A 57 -4.12 -0.77 -13.65
N ALA A 58 -3.80 -1.90 -13.02
CA ALA A 58 -3.59 -1.97 -11.58
C ALA A 58 -2.47 -1.03 -11.12
N PHE A 59 -1.30 -1.10 -11.75
CA PHE A 59 -0.17 -0.26 -11.38
C PHE A 59 -0.38 1.22 -11.70
N ILE A 60 -1.12 1.54 -12.76
CA ILE A 60 -1.58 2.91 -13.03
C ILE A 60 -2.44 3.42 -11.86
N HIS A 61 -3.47 2.66 -11.46
CA HIS A 61 -4.35 3.06 -10.36
C HIS A 61 -3.62 3.16 -9.02
N LEU A 62 -2.78 2.20 -8.68
CA LEU A 62 -2.00 2.23 -7.43
C LEU A 62 -0.96 3.36 -7.42
N GLY A 63 -0.34 3.66 -8.56
CA GLY A 63 0.54 4.83 -8.70
C GLY A 63 -0.21 6.14 -8.50
N GLU A 64 -1.41 6.27 -9.06
CA GLU A 64 -2.28 7.43 -8.83
C GLU A 64 -2.76 7.51 -7.36
N ALA A 65 -3.00 6.38 -6.70
CA ALA A 65 -3.31 6.36 -5.27
C ALA A 65 -2.16 6.94 -4.45
N VAL A 66 -0.92 6.54 -4.74
CA VAL A 66 0.28 7.09 -4.07
C VAL A 66 0.43 8.58 -4.34
N LYS A 67 0.22 9.05 -5.57
CA LYS A 67 0.27 10.49 -5.89
C LYS A 67 -0.79 11.29 -5.11
N ARG A 68 -2.00 10.76 -4.99
CA ARG A 68 -3.07 11.39 -4.21
C ARG A 68 -2.73 11.43 -2.72
N ASP A 69 -2.21 10.33 -2.19
CA ASP A 69 -1.76 10.19 -0.79
C ASP A 69 -0.64 11.20 -0.47
N ASP A 70 0.39 11.27 -1.32
CA ASP A 70 1.49 12.22 -1.18
C ASP A 70 1.05 13.69 -1.29
N GLY A 71 -0.04 13.94 -2.02
CA GLY A 71 -0.62 15.28 -2.24
C GLY A 71 -1.56 15.75 -1.14
N LEU A 72 -1.91 14.90 -0.17
CA LEU A 72 -2.67 15.32 1.00
C LEU A 72 -1.83 16.29 1.86
N ASN A 73 -2.51 17.25 2.49
CA ASN A 73 -1.90 18.11 3.49
C ASN A 73 -1.39 17.25 4.66
N TYR A 74 -0.23 17.61 5.19
CA TYR A 74 0.31 16.95 6.38
C TYR A 74 -0.63 17.16 7.59
N ASP A 75 -1.03 16.06 8.22
CA ASP A 75 -1.87 16.04 9.43
C ASP A 75 -1.36 14.95 10.41
N GLU A 76 -1.56 15.17 11.72
CA GLU A 76 -1.28 14.17 12.77
C GLU A 76 -2.57 13.91 13.58
N PRO A 77 -3.22 12.74 13.43
CA PRO A 77 -2.83 11.61 12.59
C PRO A 77 -3.05 11.88 11.10
N TRP A 78 -2.28 11.18 10.26
CA TRP A 78 -2.38 11.24 8.81
C TRP A 78 -3.83 11.01 8.33
N GLY A 79 -4.28 11.81 7.36
CA GLY A 79 -5.62 11.68 6.78
C GLY A 79 -5.88 10.30 6.17
N TRP A 80 -4.84 9.67 5.62
CA TRP A 80 -4.87 8.29 5.15
C TRP A 80 -3.90 7.43 5.98
N MET A 81 -4.45 6.57 6.85
CA MET A 81 -3.64 5.88 7.87
C MET A 81 -2.84 4.67 7.34
N GLN A 82 -3.21 4.09 6.19
CA GLN A 82 -2.49 2.96 5.60
C GLN A 82 -1.82 3.41 4.29
N PRO A 83 -0.52 3.73 4.28
CA PRO A 83 0.15 4.29 3.10
C PRO A 83 -0.16 3.49 1.82
N ALA A 84 -0.61 4.18 0.76
CA ALA A 84 -0.96 3.53 -0.50
C ALA A 84 0.22 2.76 -1.11
N ARG A 85 1.45 3.17 -0.75
CA ARG A 85 2.72 2.53 -1.10
C ARG A 85 2.82 1.08 -0.66
N HIS A 86 2.13 0.66 0.40
CA HIS A 86 2.14 -0.74 0.85
C HIS A 86 1.52 -1.67 -0.19
N ALA A 87 0.36 -1.30 -0.73
CA ALA A 87 -0.31 -2.08 -1.77
C ALA A 87 0.51 -2.09 -3.06
N LEU A 88 1.00 -0.93 -3.51
CA LEU A 88 1.82 -0.82 -4.72
C LEU A 88 3.10 -1.66 -4.61
N GLY A 89 3.90 -1.45 -3.56
CA GLY A 89 5.16 -2.15 -3.36
C GLY A 89 4.97 -3.67 -3.20
N ALA A 90 3.91 -4.10 -2.51
CA ALA A 90 3.67 -5.52 -2.30
C ALA A 90 3.27 -6.25 -3.58
N LEU A 91 2.49 -5.61 -4.44
CA LEU A 91 2.03 -6.17 -5.71
C LEU A 91 3.11 -6.11 -6.79
N LEU A 92 3.95 -5.07 -6.82
CA LEU A 92 5.18 -5.05 -7.63
C LEU A 92 6.10 -6.21 -7.27
N LEU A 93 6.31 -6.44 -5.96
CA LEU A 93 7.11 -7.56 -5.47
C LEU A 93 6.48 -8.92 -5.83
N GLU A 94 5.15 -9.07 -5.74
CA GLU A 94 4.44 -10.28 -6.18
C GLU A 94 4.69 -10.58 -7.67
N GLN A 95 4.82 -9.57 -8.52
CA GLN A 95 5.14 -9.71 -9.95
C GLN A 95 6.64 -9.81 -10.26
N GLY A 96 7.51 -9.75 -9.26
CA GLY A 96 8.96 -9.81 -9.44
C GLY A 96 9.61 -8.51 -9.91
N HIS A 97 8.90 -7.38 -9.84
CA HIS A 97 9.43 -6.05 -10.15
C HIS A 97 10.21 -5.53 -8.93
N PHE A 98 11.31 -6.20 -8.59
CA PHE A 98 12.02 -5.98 -7.32
C PHE A 98 12.64 -4.58 -7.20
N ASP A 99 13.15 -4.03 -8.30
CA ASP A 99 13.77 -2.70 -8.32
C ASP A 99 12.73 -1.60 -8.07
N GLU A 100 11.62 -1.61 -8.81
CA GLU A 100 10.52 -0.67 -8.62
C GLU A 100 9.90 -0.79 -7.21
N ALA A 101 9.71 -2.03 -6.73
CA ALA A 101 9.20 -2.26 -5.38
C ALA A 101 10.16 -1.71 -4.31
N ALA A 102 11.48 -1.90 -4.46
CA ALA A 102 12.47 -1.36 -3.53
C ALA A 102 12.40 0.17 -3.44
N ASP A 103 12.23 0.85 -4.58
CA ASP A 103 12.11 2.31 -4.60
C ASP A 103 10.83 2.79 -3.93
N VAL A 104 9.72 2.09 -4.11
CA VAL A 104 8.45 2.37 -3.39
C VAL A 104 8.64 2.26 -1.88
N TYR A 105 9.33 1.21 -1.38
CA TYR A 105 9.56 1.05 0.05
C TYR A 105 10.57 2.04 0.63
N ARG A 106 11.63 2.40 -0.12
CA ARG A 106 12.56 3.45 0.30
C ARG A 106 11.84 4.78 0.49
N ALA A 107 11.01 5.16 -0.48
CA ALA A 107 10.19 6.37 -0.39
C ALA A 107 9.19 6.33 0.78
N ASP A 108 8.65 5.15 1.13
CA ASP A 108 7.83 5.02 2.35
C ASP A 108 8.66 5.21 3.62
N LEU A 109 9.85 4.62 3.70
CA LEU A 109 10.73 4.72 4.89
C LEU A 109 11.29 6.13 5.10
N ASP A 110 11.46 6.91 4.03
CA ASP A 110 11.84 8.32 4.12
C ASP A 110 10.75 9.15 4.82
N ARG A 111 9.47 8.81 4.62
CA ARG A 111 8.31 9.47 5.24
C ARG A 111 7.94 8.87 6.60
N HIS A 112 8.07 7.56 6.72
CA HIS A 112 7.66 6.77 7.88
C HIS A 112 8.84 5.92 8.39
N PRO A 113 9.83 6.55 9.07
CA PRO A 113 10.97 5.81 9.57
C PRO A 113 10.55 4.65 10.47
N ASN A 114 11.16 3.49 10.24
CA ASN A 114 10.88 2.23 10.94
C ASN A 114 9.48 1.63 10.69
N ASN A 115 8.79 2.00 9.61
CA ASN A 115 7.56 1.33 9.20
C ASN A 115 7.85 -0.17 8.96
N PRO A 116 7.32 -1.09 9.79
CA PRO A 116 7.73 -2.48 9.72
C PRO A 116 7.27 -3.17 8.44
N TRP A 117 6.18 -2.72 7.83
CA TRP A 117 5.69 -3.25 6.55
C TRP A 117 6.65 -2.94 5.39
N ALA A 118 7.16 -1.70 5.34
CA ALA A 118 8.12 -1.29 4.33
C ALA A 118 9.52 -1.85 4.60
N LEU A 119 9.96 -1.94 5.86
CA LEU A 119 11.20 -2.64 6.23
C LEU A 119 11.19 -4.10 5.74
N HIS A 120 10.07 -4.80 5.96
CA HIS A 120 9.92 -6.19 5.51
C HIS A 120 9.95 -6.29 3.97
N GLY A 121 9.17 -5.45 3.29
CA GLY A 121 9.12 -5.43 1.83
C GLY A 121 10.47 -5.09 1.17
N LEU A 122 11.18 -4.09 1.68
CA LEU A 122 12.50 -3.70 1.18
C LEU A 122 13.54 -4.81 1.41
N ALA A 123 13.52 -5.47 2.57
CA ALA A 123 14.40 -6.59 2.84
C ALA A 123 14.20 -7.73 1.83
N GLU A 124 12.94 -8.08 1.51
CA GLU A 124 12.63 -9.07 0.49
C GLU A 124 13.16 -8.66 -0.90
N CYS A 125 12.94 -7.40 -1.33
CA CYS A 125 13.49 -6.92 -2.60
C CYS A 125 15.02 -7.05 -2.66
N LEU A 126 15.70 -6.66 -1.58
CA LEU A 126 17.16 -6.70 -1.51
C LEU A 126 17.72 -8.12 -1.56
N ASP A 127 17.04 -9.11 -0.98
CA ASP A 127 17.47 -10.51 -1.12
C ASP A 127 17.39 -10.98 -2.57
N HIS A 128 16.31 -10.61 -3.27
CA HIS A 128 16.11 -10.94 -4.68
C HIS A 128 17.16 -10.26 -5.58
N GLN A 129 17.64 -9.07 -5.19
CA GLN A 129 18.75 -8.36 -5.83
C GLN A 129 20.14 -8.88 -5.40
N GLY A 130 20.23 -9.86 -4.50
CA GLY A 130 21.51 -10.40 -4.00
C GLY A 130 22.20 -9.54 -2.93
N GLN A 131 21.60 -8.45 -2.48
CA GLN A 131 22.12 -7.54 -1.45
C GLN A 131 21.83 -8.04 -0.03
N ARG A 132 22.26 -9.27 0.26
CA ARG A 132 21.87 -10.01 1.47
C ARG A 132 22.34 -9.37 2.77
N ASP A 133 23.50 -8.71 2.77
CA ASP A 133 24.02 -8.05 3.97
C ASP A 133 23.14 -6.87 4.39
N VAL A 134 22.72 -6.06 3.42
CA VAL A 134 21.80 -4.93 3.65
C VAL A 134 20.42 -5.44 4.06
N ALA A 135 19.92 -6.50 3.41
CA ALA A 135 18.66 -7.13 3.79
C ALA A 135 18.69 -7.65 5.24
N ALA A 136 19.82 -8.23 5.68
CA ALA A 136 20.00 -8.69 7.06
C ALA A 136 19.95 -7.53 8.07
N MET A 137 20.55 -6.38 7.74
CA MET A 137 20.46 -5.18 8.57
C MET A 137 19.01 -4.68 8.70
N LEU A 138 18.26 -4.61 7.60
CA LEU A 138 16.84 -4.22 7.64
C LEU A 138 15.98 -5.19 8.46
N ARG A 139 16.28 -6.50 8.42
CA ARG A 139 15.59 -7.48 9.28
C ARG A 139 15.87 -7.28 10.76
N GLN A 140 17.07 -6.82 11.15
CA GLN A 140 17.36 -6.47 12.54
C GLN A 140 16.57 -5.23 12.99
N GLN A 141 16.45 -4.24 12.11
CA GLN A 141 15.58 -3.08 12.35
C GLN A 141 14.12 -3.50 12.47
N LEU A 142 13.63 -4.34 11.56
CA LEU A 142 12.29 -4.91 11.59
C LEU A 142 12.03 -5.63 12.92
N THR A 143 12.94 -6.51 13.34
CA THR A 143 12.85 -7.23 14.62
C THR A 143 12.69 -6.27 15.79
N THR A 144 13.37 -5.12 15.76
CA THR A 144 13.26 -4.08 16.78
C THR A 144 11.92 -3.35 16.69
N ALA A 145 11.49 -2.97 15.49
CA ALA A 145 10.23 -2.28 15.24
C ALA A 145 9.01 -3.14 15.63
N THR A 146 9.10 -4.47 15.49
CA THR A 146 8.00 -5.40 15.78
C THR A 146 8.08 -6.03 17.15
N LYS A 147 8.95 -5.58 18.07
CA LYS A 147 9.10 -6.18 19.42
C LYS A 147 7.80 -6.24 20.23
N ARG A 148 6.88 -5.30 19.98
CA ARG A 148 5.59 -5.17 20.67
C ARG A 148 4.40 -5.41 19.73
N ALA A 149 4.64 -5.93 18.52
CA ALA A 149 3.58 -6.19 17.58
C ALA A 149 2.84 -7.49 17.97
N ASP A 150 1.50 -7.43 18.01
CA ASP A 150 0.66 -8.60 18.27
C ASP A 150 0.52 -9.52 17.04
N VAL A 151 0.89 -9.00 15.87
CA VAL A 151 0.82 -9.72 14.59
C VAL A 151 2.21 -9.96 14.03
N LYS A 152 2.42 -11.17 13.50
CA LYS A 152 3.61 -11.47 12.72
C LYS A 152 3.49 -10.81 11.34
N ILE A 153 4.48 -10.01 10.99
CA ILE A 153 4.61 -9.42 9.66
C ILE A 153 5.39 -10.42 8.79
N ASP A 154 4.67 -11.14 7.92
CA ASP A 154 5.21 -12.14 6.99
C ASP A 154 5.21 -11.69 5.52
N ARG A 155 4.60 -10.54 5.26
CA ARG A 155 4.49 -9.86 3.97
C ARG A 155 4.28 -8.37 4.22
N SER A 156 4.67 -7.55 3.27
CA SER A 156 4.56 -6.08 3.38
C SER A 156 3.14 -5.55 3.23
N CYS A 157 2.21 -6.36 2.69
CA CYS A 157 0.79 -6.01 2.63
C CYS A 157 -0.08 -7.26 2.42
N PHE A 158 -1.29 -7.29 3.01
CA PHE A 158 -2.26 -8.37 2.81
C PHE A 158 -2.91 -8.39 1.42
N CYS A 159 -2.72 -7.30 0.67
CA CYS A 159 -3.04 -7.26 -0.75
C CYS A 159 -2.31 -8.40 -1.47
N ARG A 160 -1.02 -8.62 -1.18
CA ARG A 160 -0.24 -9.73 -1.76
C ARG A 160 -0.63 -11.08 -1.15
N ARG A 161 -0.74 -12.10 -1.99
CA ARG A 161 -0.84 -13.49 -1.52
C ARG A 161 0.51 -13.89 -0.94
N GLY A 162 0.52 -14.49 0.25
CA GLY A 162 1.75 -15.11 0.77
C GLY A 162 2.25 -16.14 -0.24
N ARG A 163 3.55 -16.48 -0.23
CA ARG A 163 4.06 -17.60 -1.04
C ARG A 163 3.18 -18.80 -0.73
N GLY A 164 2.35 -19.20 -1.69
CA GLY A 164 1.43 -20.32 -1.52
C GLY A 164 2.21 -21.60 -1.31
N ASN A 165 1.67 -22.46 -0.44
CA ASN A 165 1.48 -23.83 -0.88
C ASN A 165 0.37 -23.84 -1.94
#